data_AF-A0A3M1Y7S0-F1
#
_entry.id   AF-A0A3M1Y7S0-F1
#
_cell.length_a   1.000
_cell.length_b   1.000
_cell.length_c   1.000
_cell.angle_alpha   90.00
_cell.angle_beta   90.00
_cell.angle_gamma   90.00
#
_symmetry.space_group_name_H-M   'P 1'
#
loop_
_entity.id
_entity.type
_entity.pdbx_description
1 polymer ?
#
loop_
_entity_poly.entity_id
_entity_poly.type
_entity_poly.pdbx_seq_one_letter_code
_entity_poly.pdbx_strand_id
1 'polypeptide(L)'
;MDPHQQKIIEAARRLGIAVEELAGNWHMDVVRLSWQGTSTFVSEGRIFTHLSALADQVVANKMAAKALMTELGIPVPAGMVLRRDQLDKAALTAWLDEHEPAVLKPLFGSDGFAIVMHVRLTEQVLLHLQAFPTAGEVWLLEEQAQGEDLRLQYLGGTLIAACIRKPCTLRGDGQHSVGQLIDLRNALIHTQNPDNHIEVDHQVRRRVAHAGLGLDDILPKGQELQIK
;
A
#
# COMPACT_ATOMS: atom_id res chain seq x y z
N MET A 1 -13.51 6.50 -14.19
CA MET A 1 -13.82 7.24 -12.97
C MET A 1 -13.44 6.36 -11.81
N ASP A 2 -12.66 6.88 -10.88
CA ASP A 2 -12.20 6.19 -9.68
C ASP A 2 -13.40 5.66 -8.82
N PRO A 3 -13.31 4.44 -8.24
CA PRO A 3 -14.43 3.88 -7.47
C PRO A 3 -14.74 4.63 -6.17
N HIS A 4 -13.74 5.23 -5.51
CA HIS A 4 -13.97 6.05 -4.34
C HIS A 4 -14.65 7.37 -4.71
N GLN A 5 -14.25 7.95 -5.85
CA GLN A 5 -14.94 9.11 -6.44
C GLN A 5 -16.41 8.81 -6.72
N GLN A 6 -16.72 7.64 -7.29
CA GLN A 6 -18.11 7.23 -7.51
C GLN A 6 -18.92 7.17 -6.21
N LYS A 7 -18.36 6.59 -5.14
CA LYS A 7 -19.04 6.54 -3.82
C LYS A 7 -19.29 7.93 -3.24
N ILE A 8 -18.36 8.88 -3.43
CA ILE A 8 -18.53 10.28 -3.03
C ILE A 8 -19.68 10.93 -3.82
N ILE A 9 -19.74 10.70 -5.14
CA ILE A 9 -20.79 11.22 -6.01
C ILE A 9 -22.17 10.68 -5.60
N GLU A 10 -22.27 9.37 -5.35
CA GLU A 10 -23.51 8.73 -4.89
C GLU A 10 -23.98 9.28 -3.54
N ALA A 11 -23.05 9.51 -2.61
CA ALA A 11 -23.36 10.17 -1.33
C ALA A 11 -23.82 11.62 -1.54
N ALA A 12 -23.13 12.39 -2.37
CA ALA A 12 -23.48 13.77 -2.69
C ALA A 12 -24.89 13.88 -3.28
N ARG A 13 -25.21 13.03 -4.27
CA ARG A 13 -26.55 12.95 -4.88
C ARG A 13 -27.63 12.64 -3.85
N ARG A 14 -27.40 11.68 -2.95
CA ARG A 14 -28.34 11.34 -1.86
C ARG A 14 -28.56 12.50 -0.87
N LEU A 15 -27.56 13.34 -0.67
CA LEU A 15 -27.62 14.50 0.22
C LEU A 15 -28.17 15.76 -0.47
N GLY A 16 -28.57 15.68 -1.75
CA GLY A 16 -29.04 16.84 -2.52
C GLY A 16 -27.93 17.85 -2.87
N ILE A 17 -26.67 17.43 -2.83
CA ILE A 17 -25.52 18.21 -3.28
C ILE A 17 -25.45 18.12 -4.81
N ALA A 18 -25.34 19.26 -5.48
CA ALA A 18 -25.25 19.30 -6.93
C ALA A 18 -23.90 18.72 -7.39
N VAL A 19 -23.94 17.85 -8.40
CA VAL A 19 -22.78 17.16 -8.96
C VAL A 19 -22.64 17.53 -10.43
N GLU A 20 -21.49 18.08 -10.80
CA GLU A 20 -21.12 18.40 -12.18
C GLU A 20 -19.88 17.58 -12.55
N GLU A 21 -20.03 16.65 -13.49
CA GLU A 21 -18.91 15.86 -14.03
C GLU A 21 -18.14 16.68 -15.07
N LEU A 22 -16.85 16.91 -14.83
CA LEU A 22 -16.03 17.81 -15.65
C LEU A 22 -15.08 17.06 -16.59
N ALA A 23 -15.08 15.71 -16.52
CA ALA A 23 -14.11 14.88 -17.22
C ALA A 23 -14.07 15.06 -18.74
N GLY A 24 -15.22 15.31 -19.37
CA GLY A 24 -15.29 15.55 -20.81
C GLY A 24 -14.57 16.83 -21.26
N ASN A 25 -14.70 17.91 -20.49
CA ASN A 25 -14.14 19.22 -20.85
C ASN A 25 -12.67 19.35 -20.47
N TRP A 26 -12.28 18.75 -19.35
CA TRP A 26 -10.95 18.94 -18.77
C TRP A 26 -10.00 17.79 -19.09
N HIS A 27 -10.51 16.70 -19.68
CA HIS A 27 -9.74 15.47 -19.93
C HIS A 27 -9.07 14.92 -18.66
N MET A 28 -9.73 15.09 -17.51
CA MET A 28 -9.26 14.70 -16.18
C MET A 28 -10.39 14.06 -15.37
N ASP A 29 -10.12 13.09 -14.50
CA ASP A 29 -11.15 12.47 -13.65
C ASP A 29 -11.55 13.39 -12.49
N VAL A 30 -12.28 14.46 -12.80
CA VAL A 30 -12.65 15.52 -11.86
C VAL A 30 -14.15 15.79 -11.87
N VAL A 31 -14.68 16.03 -10.67
CA VAL A 31 -16.09 16.35 -10.43
C VAL A 31 -16.18 17.57 -9.52
N ARG A 32 -17.10 18.49 -9.83
CA ARG A 32 -17.43 19.61 -8.95
C ARG A 32 -18.67 19.27 -8.13
N LEU A 33 -18.55 19.46 -6.81
CA LEU A 33 -19.67 19.39 -5.87
C LEU A 33 -20.06 20.80 -5.47
N SER A 34 -21.36 21.12 -5.49
CA SER A 34 -21.86 22.45 -5.11
C SER A 34 -23.05 22.38 -4.15
N TRP A 35 -22.99 23.15 -3.06
CA TRP A 35 -24.03 23.22 -2.04
C TRP A 35 -24.07 24.61 -1.38
N GLN A 36 -25.26 25.21 -1.29
CA GLN A 36 -25.49 26.52 -0.66
C GLN A 36 -24.49 27.61 -1.07
N GLY A 37 -24.19 27.72 -2.37
CA GLY A 37 -23.27 28.73 -2.91
C GLY A 37 -21.78 28.43 -2.72
N THR A 38 -21.42 27.32 -2.09
CA THR A 38 -20.03 26.85 -1.98
C THR A 38 -19.80 25.69 -2.95
N SER A 39 -18.59 25.62 -3.53
CA SER A 39 -18.19 24.50 -4.38
C SER A 39 -16.82 23.95 -4.00
N THR A 40 -16.60 22.68 -4.31
CA THR A 40 -15.29 22.01 -4.20
C THR A 40 -15.11 21.01 -5.36
N PHE A 41 -13.89 20.54 -5.54
CA PHE A 41 -13.52 19.56 -6.53
C PHE A 41 -13.13 18.23 -5.87
N VAL A 42 -13.61 17.15 -6.47
CA VAL A 42 -13.21 15.78 -6.19
C VAL A 42 -12.39 15.30 -7.39
N SER A 43 -11.21 14.77 -7.13
CA SER A 43 -10.38 14.08 -8.13
C SER A 43 -9.73 12.87 -7.48
N GLU A 44 -9.73 11.73 -8.19
CA GLU A 44 -9.19 10.45 -7.68
C GLU A 44 -9.73 10.09 -6.27
N GLY A 45 -11.01 10.37 -6.02
CA GLY A 45 -11.65 10.09 -4.73
C GLY A 45 -11.23 11.00 -3.58
N ARG A 46 -10.52 12.10 -3.84
CA ARG A 46 -10.03 13.05 -2.82
C ARG A 46 -10.68 14.41 -2.98
N ILE A 47 -10.96 15.06 -1.84
CA ILE A 47 -11.46 16.43 -1.78
C ILE A 47 -10.28 17.34 -1.43
N PHE A 48 -9.84 18.13 -2.40
CA PHE A 48 -8.60 18.91 -2.27
C PHE A 48 -8.76 20.21 -1.47
N THR A 49 -9.99 20.72 -1.26
CA THR A 49 -10.19 21.97 -0.50
C THR A 49 -9.65 21.93 0.93
N HIS A 50 -9.45 20.75 1.50
CA HIS A 50 -8.93 20.58 2.86
C HIS A 50 -7.56 19.88 2.92
N LEU A 51 -6.92 19.66 1.77
CA LEU A 51 -5.60 19.04 1.68
C LEU A 51 -4.60 20.08 1.16
N SER A 52 -3.66 20.50 2.00
CA SER A 52 -2.63 21.44 1.57
C SER A 52 -1.59 20.75 0.68
N ALA A 53 -1.03 21.49 -0.28
CA ALA A 53 0.04 20.97 -1.14
C ALA A 53 1.26 20.52 -0.31
N LEU A 54 1.54 21.19 0.80
CA LEU A 54 2.59 20.78 1.73
C LEU A 54 2.28 19.43 2.38
N ALA A 55 1.04 19.21 2.83
CA ALA A 55 0.64 17.94 3.41
C ALA A 55 0.82 16.79 2.39
N ASP A 56 0.41 17.00 1.14
CA ASP A 56 0.58 16.02 0.05
C ASP A 56 2.07 15.69 -0.20
N GLN A 57 2.94 16.71 -0.25
CA GLN A 57 4.38 16.52 -0.41
C GLN A 57 5.03 15.80 0.78
N VAL A 58 4.63 16.12 2.00
CA VAL A 58 5.17 15.49 3.22
C VAL A 58 4.78 14.01 3.27
N VAL A 59 3.51 13.66 3.01
CA VAL A 59 3.07 12.26 3.05
C VAL A 59 3.63 11.42 1.90
N ALA A 60 3.94 12.06 0.75
CA ALA A 60 4.59 11.39 -0.38
C ALA A 60 6.06 11.05 -0.12
N ASN A 61 6.73 11.73 0.82
CA ASN A 61 8.11 11.47 1.22
C ASN A 61 8.15 10.75 2.57
N LYS A 62 8.49 9.45 2.53
CA LYS A 62 8.47 8.60 3.73
C LYS A 62 9.39 9.10 4.86
N MET A 63 10.53 9.71 4.51
CA MET A 63 11.43 10.27 5.52
C MET A 63 10.91 11.59 6.11
N ALA A 64 10.28 12.44 5.29
CA ALA A 64 9.68 13.68 5.79
C ALA A 64 8.48 13.39 6.71
N ALA A 65 7.60 12.47 6.33
CA ALA A 65 6.52 12.00 7.18
C ALA A 65 7.05 11.43 8.51
N LYS A 66 8.11 10.62 8.46
CA LYS A 66 8.77 10.04 9.65
C LYS A 66 9.37 11.11 10.57
N ALA A 67 10.01 12.13 10.00
CA ALA A 67 10.55 13.26 10.76
C ALA A 67 9.43 14.01 11.49
N LEU A 68 8.34 14.34 10.79
CA LEU A 68 7.17 14.99 11.40
C LEU A 68 6.56 14.16 12.54
N MET A 69 6.39 12.84 12.34
CA MET A 69 5.89 11.95 13.38
C MET A 69 6.81 11.94 14.61
N THR A 70 8.12 11.93 14.39
CA THR A 70 9.12 12.01 15.47
C THR A 70 9.02 13.31 16.24
N GLU A 71 8.90 14.46 15.56
CA GLU A 71 8.70 15.78 16.18
C GLU A 71 7.43 15.84 17.03
N LEU A 72 6.39 15.11 16.63
CA LEU A 72 5.13 14.97 17.36
C LEU A 72 5.19 13.93 18.50
N GLY A 73 6.34 13.29 18.74
CA GLY A 73 6.52 12.26 19.76
C GLY A 73 5.86 10.92 19.42
N ILE A 74 5.50 10.70 18.15
CA ILE A 74 4.94 9.43 17.68
C ILE A 74 6.12 8.49 17.37
N PRO A 75 6.16 7.29 17.96
CA PRO A 75 7.24 6.35 17.74
C PRO A 75 7.24 5.88 16.28
N VAL A 76 8.42 5.84 15.68
CA VAL A 76 8.64 5.39 14.31
C VAL A 76 9.84 4.43 14.25
N PRO A 77 9.83 3.40 13.39
CA PRO A 77 10.95 2.47 13.29
C PRO A 77 12.23 3.19 12.83
N ALA A 78 13.41 2.72 13.25
CA ALA A 78 14.67 3.32 12.80
C ALA A 78 14.79 3.24 11.26
N GLY A 79 15.41 4.24 10.62
CA GLY A 79 15.54 4.23 9.16
C GLY A 79 16.74 5.02 8.65
N MET A 80 17.30 4.54 7.54
CA MET A 80 18.46 5.08 6.84
C MET A 80 18.09 5.34 5.38
N VAL A 81 18.38 6.56 4.91
CA VAL A 81 18.20 6.92 3.50
C VAL A 81 19.41 6.44 2.71
N LEU A 82 19.13 5.72 1.63
CA LEU A 82 20.12 5.20 0.69
C LEU A 82 19.95 5.90 -0.66
N ARG A 83 21.06 6.30 -1.28
CA ARG A 83 21.09 6.71 -2.69
C ARG A 83 21.81 5.65 -3.51
N ARG A 84 21.17 5.16 -4.56
CA ARG A 84 21.68 4.06 -5.40
C ARG A 84 23.05 4.37 -6.01
N ASP A 85 23.27 5.61 -6.45
CA ASP A 85 24.51 6.09 -7.04
C ASP A 85 25.64 6.34 -6.01
N GLN A 86 25.34 6.28 -4.71
CA GLN A 86 26.24 6.65 -3.62
C GLN A 86 26.16 5.69 -2.43
N LEU A 87 25.99 4.38 -2.69
CA LEU A 87 25.87 3.39 -1.64
C LEU A 87 27.18 3.19 -0.87
N ASP A 88 27.15 3.50 0.43
CA ASP A 88 28.18 3.08 1.38
C ASP A 88 27.82 1.69 1.92
N LYS A 89 28.51 0.67 1.42
CA LYS A 89 28.29 -0.74 1.83
C LYS A 89 28.68 -1.00 3.28
N ALA A 90 29.67 -0.29 3.81
CA ALA A 90 30.13 -0.49 5.19
C ALA A 90 29.09 0.08 6.17
N ALA A 91 28.60 1.30 5.91
CA ALA A 91 27.52 1.89 6.69
C ALA A 91 26.23 1.06 6.59
N LEU A 92 25.91 0.56 5.40
CA LEU A 92 24.75 -0.31 5.19
C LEU A 92 24.83 -1.61 5.99
N THR A 93 25.98 -2.27 5.98
CA THR A 93 26.19 -3.51 6.75
C THR A 93 26.08 -3.25 8.24
N ALA A 94 26.77 -2.23 8.75
CA ALA A 94 26.71 -1.87 10.17
C ALA A 94 25.28 -1.53 10.62
N TRP A 95 24.52 -0.83 9.79
CA TRP A 95 23.13 -0.52 10.11
C TRP A 95 22.25 -1.77 10.16
N LEU A 96 22.43 -2.72 9.22
CA LEU A 96 21.69 -3.98 9.20
C LEU A 96 22.02 -4.88 10.40
N ASP A 97 23.29 -4.93 10.82
CA ASP A 97 23.71 -5.70 12.00
C ASP A 97 22.96 -5.29 13.28
N GLU A 98 22.53 -4.02 13.35
CA GLU A 98 21.79 -3.47 14.50
C GLU A 98 20.25 -3.55 14.35
N HIS A 99 19.73 -3.53 13.12
CA HIS A 99 18.30 -3.29 12.85
C HIS A 99 17.61 -4.39 12.01
N GLU A 100 18.27 -5.53 11.75
CA GLU A 100 17.64 -6.62 11.03
C GLU A 100 16.54 -7.35 11.85
N PRO A 101 15.47 -7.86 11.22
CA PRO A 101 15.13 -7.71 9.80
C PRO A 101 14.67 -6.28 9.45
N ALA A 102 14.94 -5.87 8.22
CA ALA A 102 14.60 -4.57 7.68
C ALA A 102 13.66 -4.65 6.46
N VAL A 103 13.09 -3.50 6.11
CA VAL A 103 12.27 -3.25 4.94
C VAL A 103 12.98 -2.23 4.07
N LEU A 104 13.18 -2.55 2.78
CA LEU A 104 13.69 -1.62 1.79
C LEU A 104 12.55 -1.17 0.88
N LYS A 105 12.37 0.14 0.74
CA LYS A 105 11.29 0.76 -0.03
C LYS A 105 11.76 2.04 -0.72
N PRO A 106 11.24 2.41 -1.90
CA PRO A 106 11.51 3.72 -2.48
C PRO A 106 11.11 4.84 -1.52
N LEU A 107 11.91 5.91 -1.47
CA LEU A 107 11.64 7.03 -0.55
C LEU A 107 10.30 7.72 -0.88
N PHE A 108 9.98 7.80 -2.17
CA PHE A 108 8.75 8.38 -2.71
C PHE A 108 7.80 7.29 -3.22
N GLY A 109 6.53 7.64 -3.39
CA GLY A 109 5.51 6.76 -3.99
C GLY A 109 4.71 5.89 -3.02
N SER A 110 3.70 5.21 -3.54
CA SER A 110 2.63 4.52 -2.83
C SER A 110 2.49 3.04 -3.22
N ASP A 111 1.44 2.38 -2.72
CA ASP A 111 0.89 1.10 -3.22
C ASP A 111 1.80 -0.13 -3.12
N GLY A 112 2.84 -0.07 -2.31
CA GLY A 112 3.71 -1.22 -2.08
C GLY A 112 4.66 -1.53 -3.24
N PHE A 113 4.78 -0.65 -4.22
CA PHE A 113 5.66 -0.85 -5.36
C PHE A 113 7.14 -0.91 -4.95
N ALA A 114 7.85 -1.89 -5.50
CA ALA A 114 9.28 -2.11 -5.30
C ALA A 114 9.70 -2.23 -3.82
N ILE A 115 8.82 -2.75 -2.95
CA ILE A 115 9.14 -3.00 -1.54
C ILE A 115 9.67 -4.43 -1.37
N VAL A 116 10.70 -4.59 -0.53
CA VAL A 116 11.13 -5.90 -0.03
C VAL A 116 11.23 -5.88 1.49
N MET A 117 10.71 -6.93 2.12
CA MET A 117 10.72 -7.15 3.56
C MET A 117 11.70 -8.27 3.92
N HIS A 118 11.97 -8.43 5.22
CA HIS A 118 12.89 -9.44 5.75
C HIS A 118 14.31 -9.34 5.19
N VAL A 119 14.75 -8.12 4.91
CA VAL A 119 16.12 -7.81 4.51
C VAL A 119 17.02 -7.95 5.73
N ARG A 120 18.08 -8.74 5.58
CA ARG A 120 19.06 -9.04 6.62
C ARG A 120 20.48 -8.71 6.17
N LEU A 121 20.73 -8.84 4.87
CA LEU A 121 22.07 -8.73 4.31
C LEU A 121 22.16 -7.60 3.28
N THR A 122 23.34 -6.96 3.25
CA THR A 122 23.69 -5.93 2.27
C THR A 122 23.48 -6.41 0.83
N GLU A 123 23.80 -7.67 0.53
CA GLU A 123 23.62 -8.28 -0.79
C GLU A 123 22.16 -8.30 -1.24
N GLN A 124 21.22 -8.51 -0.31
CA GLN A 124 19.79 -8.49 -0.61
C GLN A 124 19.32 -7.09 -1.02
N VAL A 125 19.85 -6.05 -0.37
CA VAL A 125 19.60 -4.65 -0.76
C VAL A 125 20.13 -4.38 -2.16
N LEU A 126 21.38 -4.75 -2.44
CA LEU A 126 22.00 -4.53 -3.75
C LEU A 126 21.25 -5.24 -4.88
N LEU A 127 20.89 -6.51 -4.69
CA LEU A 127 20.13 -7.30 -5.66
C LEU A 127 18.75 -6.67 -5.92
N HIS A 128 18.06 -6.21 -4.87
CA HIS A 128 16.76 -5.58 -5.03
C HIS A 128 16.84 -4.23 -5.76
N LEU A 129 17.84 -3.40 -5.43
CA LEU A 129 18.05 -2.13 -6.12
C LEU A 129 18.31 -2.33 -7.63
N GLN A 130 19.01 -3.39 -8.01
CA GLN A 130 19.26 -3.78 -9.41
C GLN A 130 17.99 -4.28 -10.10
N ALA A 131 17.13 -5.02 -9.39
CA ALA A 131 15.88 -5.57 -9.94
C ALA A 131 14.83 -4.48 -10.26
N PHE A 132 14.91 -3.31 -9.60
CA PHE A 132 13.93 -2.22 -9.75
C PHE A 132 14.57 -0.90 -10.23
N PRO A 133 15.21 -0.86 -11.42
CA PRO A 133 15.94 0.32 -11.90
C PRO A 133 15.03 1.55 -12.05
N THR A 134 13.74 1.35 -12.36
CA THR A 134 12.76 2.42 -12.56
C THR A 134 12.12 2.95 -11.28
N ALA A 135 12.39 2.34 -10.11
CA ALA A 135 11.79 2.73 -8.83
C ALA A 135 12.43 3.96 -8.17
N GLY A 136 13.30 4.68 -8.89
CA GLY A 136 13.98 5.88 -8.43
C GLY A 136 15.32 5.63 -7.76
N GLU A 137 16.01 6.73 -7.48
CA GLU A 137 17.40 6.73 -6.99
C GLU A 137 17.52 6.77 -5.47
N VAL A 138 16.46 7.19 -4.77
CA VAL A 138 16.48 7.37 -3.32
C VAL A 138 15.54 6.38 -2.65
N TRP A 139 16.08 5.67 -1.67
CA TRP A 139 15.44 4.56 -0.98
C TRP A 139 15.52 4.77 0.51
N LEU A 140 14.62 4.12 1.23
CA LEU A 140 14.59 4.07 2.69
C LEU A 140 14.75 2.60 3.09
N LEU A 141 15.81 2.31 3.83
CA LEU A 141 15.95 1.08 4.59
C LEU A 141 15.45 1.36 6.01
N GLU A 142 14.50 0.57 6.48
CA GLU A 142 13.79 0.83 7.74
C GLU A 142 13.68 -0.47 8.54
N GLU A 143 13.78 -0.37 9.86
CA GLU A 143 13.60 -1.51 10.76
C GLU A 143 12.21 -2.11 10.54
N GLN A 144 12.13 -3.44 10.45
CA GLN A 144 10.85 -4.10 10.26
C GLN A 144 10.10 -4.23 11.59
N ALA A 145 9.17 -3.30 11.81
CA ALA A 145 8.26 -3.33 12.95
C ALA A 145 7.44 -4.63 12.99
N GLN A 146 7.30 -5.19 14.19
CA GLN A 146 6.44 -6.34 14.48
C GLN A 146 5.10 -5.86 15.03
N GLY A 147 4.01 -6.55 14.69
CA GLY A 147 2.67 -6.26 15.21
C GLY A 147 1.59 -6.34 14.15
N GLU A 148 0.41 -5.84 14.49
CA GLU A 148 -0.73 -5.77 13.58
C GLU A 148 -0.70 -4.47 12.75
N ASP A 149 -1.01 -4.58 11.44
CA ASP A 149 -1.21 -3.43 10.56
C ASP A 149 -2.60 -2.83 10.82
N LEU A 150 -2.65 -1.75 11.60
CA LEU A 150 -3.87 -1.02 11.91
C LEU A 150 -4.06 0.16 10.94
N ARG A 151 -5.09 0.08 10.10
CA ARG A 151 -5.52 1.19 9.24
C ARG A 151 -6.47 2.08 10.01
N LEU A 152 -6.08 3.34 10.21
CA LEU A 152 -6.90 4.37 10.83
C LEU A 152 -7.39 5.37 9.77
N GLN A 153 -8.67 5.73 9.81
CA GLN A 153 -9.25 6.77 8.96
C GLN A 153 -9.69 7.94 9.81
N TYR A 154 -9.06 9.09 9.60
CA TYR A 154 -9.47 10.36 10.18
C TYR A 154 -10.23 11.21 9.17
N LEU A 155 -11.22 11.96 9.65
CA LEU A 155 -11.95 12.99 8.91
C LEU A 155 -12.15 14.20 9.80
N GLY A 156 -11.66 15.37 9.38
CA GLY A 156 -11.75 16.61 10.18
C GLY A 156 -11.14 16.48 11.58
N GLY A 157 -10.05 15.72 11.72
CA GLY A 157 -9.40 15.45 13.01
C GLY A 157 -10.08 14.39 13.89
N THR A 158 -11.20 13.81 13.44
CA THR A 158 -11.90 12.75 14.18
C THR A 158 -11.60 11.38 13.59
N LEU A 159 -11.27 10.38 14.42
CA LEU A 159 -11.15 8.99 14.00
C LEU A 159 -12.55 8.42 13.70
N ILE A 160 -12.82 8.10 12.42
CA ILE A 160 -14.14 7.62 11.99
C ILE A 160 -14.18 6.12 11.71
N ALA A 161 -13.03 5.49 11.45
CA ALA A 161 -12.93 4.06 11.25
C ALA A 161 -11.53 3.55 11.60
N ALA A 162 -11.47 2.30 12.05
CA ALA A 162 -10.24 1.55 12.26
C ALA A 162 -10.45 0.11 11.80
N CYS A 163 -9.46 -0.48 11.12
CA CYS A 163 -9.48 -1.90 10.80
C CYS A 163 -8.08 -2.52 10.83
N ILE A 164 -8.01 -3.79 11.22
CA ILE A 164 -6.79 -4.58 11.14
C ILE A 164 -6.70 -5.15 9.73
N ARG A 165 -5.59 -4.85 9.04
CA ARG A 165 -5.30 -5.43 7.73
C ARG A 165 -4.62 -6.77 7.92
N LYS A 166 -5.34 -7.83 7.53
CA LYS A 166 -4.77 -9.18 7.49
C LYS A 166 -4.10 -9.41 6.14
N PRO A 167 -2.92 -10.04 6.12
CA PRO A 167 -2.31 -10.50 4.87
C PRO A 167 -3.25 -11.42 4.09
N CYS A 168 -3.10 -11.44 2.77
CA CYS A 168 -3.97 -12.27 1.95
C CYS A 168 -3.59 -13.74 2.16
N THR A 169 -4.48 -14.51 2.78
CA THR A 169 -4.21 -15.87 3.23
C THR A 169 -5.28 -16.82 2.70
N LEU A 170 -4.85 -17.91 2.08
CA LEU A 170 -5.70 -19.03 1.70
C LEU A 170 -5.75 -20.02 2.86
N ARG A 171 -6.92 -20.63 3.06
CA ARG A 171 -7.10 -21.73 4.01
C ARG A 171 -7.45 -22.98 3.25
N GLY A 172 -6.60 -24.00 3.37
CA GLY A 172 -6.80 -25.27 2.70
C GLY A 172 -8.05 -25.98 3.20
N ASP A 173 -8.75 -26.61 2.28
CA ASP A 173 -9.91 -27.46 2.56
C ASP A 173 -9.62 -28.94 2.27
N GLY A 174 -8.42 -29.25 1.74
CA GLY A 174 -8.00 -30.60 1.35
C GLY A 174 -8.66 -31.11 0.07
N GLN A 175 -9.33 -30.24 -0.69
CA GLN A 175 -10.03 -30.59 -1.94
C GLN A 175 -9.57 -29.75 -3.12
N HIS A 176 -9.34 -28.46 -2.91
CA HIS A 176 -8.97 -27.52 -3.96
C HIS A 176 -7.47 -27.28 -4.03
N SER A 177 -6.96 -27.07 -5.25
CA SER A 177 -5.60 -26.59 -5.46
C SER A 177 -5.43 -25.15 -4.97
N VAL A 178 -4.19 -24.72 -4.75
CA VAL A 178 -3.87 -23.32 -4.41
C VAL A 178 -4.48 -22.36 -5.43
N GLY A 179 -4.39 -22.65 -6.74
CA GLY A 179 -4.99 -21.84 -7.79
C GLY A 179 -6.51 -21.76 -7.69
N GLN A 180 -7.19 -22.89 -7.46
CA GLN A 180 -8.64 -22.92 -7.26
C GLN A 180 -9.07 -22.15 -6.00
N LEU A 181 -8.30 -22.22 -4.92
CA LEU A 181 -8.55 -21.44 -3.71
C LEU A 181 -8.39 -19.93 -3.96
N ILE A 182 -7.47 -19.51 -4.83
CA ILE A 182 -7.34 -18.11 -5.28
C ILE A 182 -8.60 -17.69 -6.04
N ASP A 183 -9.08 -18.52 -6.98
CA ASP A 183 -10.28 -18.21 -7.76
C ASP A 183 -11.53 -18.08 -6.86
N LEU A 184 -11.71 -19.03 -5.93
CA LEU A 184 -12.78 -18.96 -4.93
C LEU A 184 -12.68 -17.71 -4.06
N ARG A 185 -11.46 -17.35 -3.65
CA ARG A 185 -11.21 -16.13 -2.88
C ARG A 185 -11.52 -14.87 -3.69
N ASN A 186 -11.15 -14.83 -4.97
CA ASN A 186 -11.45 -13.73 -5.88
C ASN A 186 -12.95 -13.57 -6.10
N ALA A 187 -13.70 -14.67 -6.27
CA ALA A 187 -15.16 -14.62 -6.37
C ALA A 187 -15.78 -13.96 -5.13
N LEU A 188 -15.30 -14.31 -3.92
CA LEU A 188 -15.76 -13.65 -2.69
C LEU A 188 -15.35 -12.18 -2.62
N ILE A 189 -14.09 -11.85 -2.93
CA ILE A 189 -13.61 -10.46 -2.92
C ILE A 189 -14.46 -9.62 -3.88
N HIS A 190 -14.77 -10.12 -5.06
CA HIS A 190 -15.56 -9.39 -6.06
C HIS A 190 -16.96 -9.01 -5.52
N THR A 191 -17.58 -9.83 -4.67
CA THR A 191 -18.86 -9.47 -4.02
C THR A 191 -18.73 -8.35 -2.97
N GLN A 192 -17.55 -8.17 -2.38
CA GLN A 192 -17.29 -7.22 -1.30
C GLN A 192 -16.68 -5.92 -1.81
N ASN A 193 -15.75 -6.03 -2.75
CA ASN A 193 -15.02 -4.94 -3.39
C ASN A 193 -14.63 -5.36 -4.81
N PRO A 194 -15.46 -5.06 -5.83
CA PRO A 194 -15.22 -5.43 -7.22
C PRO A 194 -13.88 -4.98 -7.79
N ASP A 195 -13.31 -3.91 -7.23
CA ASP A 195 -12.05 -3.30 -7.68
C ASP A 195 -10.82 -3.99 -7.10
N ASN A 196 -10.99 -4.94 -6.18
CA ASN A 196 -9.90 -5.70 -5.61
C ASN A 196 -9.87 -7.11 -6.21
N HIS A 197 -8.68 -7.58 -6.58
CA HIS A 197 -8.48 -8.90 -7.16
C HIS A 197 -7.06 -9.40 -6.86
N ILE A 198 -6.96 -10.69 -6.59
CA ILE A 198 -5.70 -11.40 -6.42
C ILE A 198 -5.24 -11.88 -7.79
N GLU A 199 -4.32 -11.13 -8.39
CA GLU A 199 -3.60 -11.58 -9.57
C GLU A 199 -2.48 -12.56 -9.19
N VAL A 200 -2.36 -13.67 -9.96
CA VAL A 200 -1.28 -14.66 -9.80
C VAL A 200 0.01 -14.14 -10.44
N ASP A 201 0.56 -13.11 -9.80
CA ASP A 201 1.79 -12.43 -10.19
C ASP A 201 3.06 -13.17 -9.68
N HIS A 202 4.23 -12.59 -9.95
CA HIS A 202 5.50 -13.13 -9.51
C HIS A 202 5.63 -13.22 -7.97
N GLN A 203 4.99 -12.30 -7.22
CA GLN A 203 5.02 -12.31 -5.75
C GLN A 203 4.22 -13.48 -5.21
N VAL A 204 3.00 -13.68 -5.74
CA VAL A 204 2.15 -14.81 -5.38
C VAL A 204 2.88 -16.12 -5.67
N ARG A 205 3.40 -16.30 -6.89
CA ARG A 205 4.16 -17.52 -7.26
C ARG A 205 5.36 -17.76 -6.36
N ARG A 206 6.12 -16.72 -6.05
CA ARG A 206 7.27 -16.81 -5.15
C ARG A 206 6.86 -17.23 -3.73
N ARG A 207 5.77 -16.67 -3.18
CA ARG A 207 5.28 -17.03 -1.84
C ARG A 207 4.78 -18.48 -1.78
N VAL A 208 4.05 -18.92 -2.81
CA VAL A 208 3.58 -20.32 -2.93
C VAL A 208 4.77 -21.27 -3.00
N ALA A 209 5.75 -20.98 -3.86
CA ALA A 209 6.98 -21.78 -3.96
C ALA A 209 7.80 -21.80 -2.66
N HIS A 210 7.87 -20.67 -1.94
CA HIS A 210 8.56 -20.60 -0.65
C HIS A 210 7.89 -21.47 0.43
N ALA A 211 6.59 -21.74 0.30
CA ALA A 211 5.89 -22.70 1.16
C ALA A 211 6.08 -24.17 0.71
N GLY A 212 6.91 -24.41 -0.32
CA GLY A 212 7.14 -25.76 -0.87
C GLY A 212 5.97 -26.29 -1.70
N LEU A 213 5.09 -25.40 -2.19
CA LEU A 213 3.90 -25.75 -2.95
C LEU A 213 3.96 -25.17 -4.38
N GLY A 214 3.20 -25.76 -5.28
CA GLY A 214 2.82 -25.25 -6.59
C GLY A 214 1.36 -24.76 -6.59
N LEU A 215 0.97 -24.08 -7.66
CA LEU A 215 -0.42 -23.62 -7.83
C LEU A 215 -1.42 -24.78 -8.00
N ASP A 216 -0.94 -25.91 -8.51
CA ASP A 216 -1.76 -27.10 -8.77
C ASP A 216 -1.81 -28.04 -7.56
N ASP A 217 -1.03 -27.78 -6.51
CA ASP A 217 -1.05 -28.61 -5.30
C ASP A 217 -2.30 -28.36 -4.47
N ILE A 218 -2.89 -29.43 -3.95
CA ILE A 218 -4.02 -29.36 -3.01
C ILE A 218 -3.51 -28.87 -1.66
N LEU A 219 -4.05 -27.75 -1.19
CA LEU A 219 -3.70 -27.22 0.13
C LEU A 219 -4.40 -28.05 1.21
N PRO A 220 -3.65 -28.73 2.10
CA PRO A 220 -4.22 -29.58 3.13
C PRO A 220 -5.25 -28.88 4.02
N LYS A 221 -6.26 -29.62 4.45
CA LYS A 221 -7.36 -29.08 5.25
C LYS A 221 -6.84 -28.41 6.53
N GLY A 222 -7.17 -27.14 6.71
CA GLY A 222 -6.79 -26.33 7.86
C GLY A 222 -5.41 -25.68 7.78
N GLN A 223 -4.60 -26.00 6.76
CA GLN A 223 -3.33 -25.32 6.52
C GLN A 223 -3.58 -23.90 5.97
N GLU A 224 -2.88 -22.92 6.51
CA GLU A 224 -2.92 -21.54 6.02
C GLU A 224 -1.72 -21.26 5.12
N LEU A 225 -1.96 -20.55 4.01
CA LEU A 225 -0.95 -20.15 3.06
C LEU A 225 -1.10 -18.65 2.76
N GLN A 226 -0.15 -17.85 3.24
CA GLN A 226 -0.09 -16.43 2.93
C GLN A 226 0.44 -16.22 1.50
N ILE A 227 -0.34 -15.56 0.65
CA ILE A 227 -0.05 -15.34 -0.77
C ILE A 227 0.23 -13.87 -1.12
N LYS A 228 -0.12 -12.91 -0.25
CA LYS A 228 0.35 -11.51 -0.30
C LYS A 228 0.62 -10.99 1.10
#